data_AF-A0A365T3V7-F1
#
_entry.id   AF-A0A365T3V7-F1
#
_cell.length_a   1.000
_cell.length_b   1.000
_cell.length_c   1.000
_cell.angle_alpha   90.00
_cell.angle_beta   90.00
_cell.angle_gamma   90.00
#
_symmetry.space_group_name_H-M   'P 1'
#
loop_
_entity.id
_entity.type
_entity.pdbx_description
1 polymer ?
#
loop_
_entity_poly.entity_id
_entity_poly.type
_entity_poly.pdbx_seq_one_letter_code
_entity_poly.pdbx_strand_id
1 'polypeptide(L)'
;MTLAAADEPLTVDELTTRVAATDLSDPSLASDSSADRARELAHIHLPKLADYNIIEYDRSTKTITPTIPAQVETMVQEMIDLADDF
;
A
#
# COMPACT_ATOMS: atom_id res chain seq x y z
N MET A 1 -9.22 7.71 5.83
CA MET A 1 -8.27 6.66 6.25
C MET A 1 -7.11 6.70 5.26
N THR A 2 -6.02 7.35 5.66
CA THR A 2 -4.85 7.67 4.82
C THR A 2 -3.95 6.45 4.71
N LEU A 3 -3.51 6.09 3.50
CA LEU A 3 -2.48 5.07 3.24
C LEU A 3 -1.08 5.50 3.76
N ALA A 4 -0.99 6.69 4.34
CA ALA A 4 0.24 7.38 4.74
C ALA A 4 0.84 6.91 6.08
N ALA A 5 0.23 5.96 6.79
CA ALA A 5 0.69 5.49 8.10
C ALA A 5 1.36 4.10 8.05
N ALA A 6 2.01 3.74 6.94
CA ALA A 6 2.74 2.49 6.83
C ALA A 6 4.23 2.75 6.63
N ASP A 7 4.84 3.40 7.62
CA ASP A 7 6.30 3.44 7.76
C ASP A 7 6.86 2.04 8.16
N GLU A 8 5.97 1.13 8.55
CA GLU A 8 6.29 -0.26 8.81
C GLU A 8 6.03 -1.17 7.59
N PRO A 9 6.93 -2.13 7.32
CA PRO A 9 6.77 -3.11 6.27
C PRO A 9 5.47 -3.91 6.44
N LEU A 10 4.67 -3.98 5.38
CA LEU A 10 3.39 -4.69 5.37
C LEU A 10 3.46 -6.03 4.66
N THR A 11 2.73 -7.03 5.16
CA THR A 11 2.58 -8.29 4.44
C THR A 11 1.52 -8.21 3.33
N VAL A 12 1.63 -9.08 2.33
CA VAL A 12 0.65 -9.17 1.23
C VAL A 12 -0.77 -9.47 1.75
N ASP A 13 -0.92 -10.30 2.77
CA ASP A 13 -2.23 -10.64 3.35
C ASP A 13 -2.88 -9.43 4.05
N GLU A 14 -2.09 -8.64 4.78
CA GLU A 14 -2.56 -7.40 5.40
C GLU A 14 -2.93 -6.35 4.35
N LEU A 15 -2.12 -6.21 3.30
CA LEU A 15 -2.44 -5.31 2.21
C LEU A 15 -3.74 -5.74 1.51
N THR A 16 -3.92 -7.03 1.24
CA THR A 16 -5.13 -7.56 0.62
C THR A 16 -6.36 -7.28 1.49
N THR A 17 -6.23 -7.44 2.81
CA THR A 17 -7.31 -7.13 3.77
C THR A 17 -7.66 -5.65 3.76
N ARG A 18 -6.67 -4.75 3.70
CA ARG A 18 -6.89 -3.30 3.65
C ARG A 18 -7.48 -2.85 2.31
N VAL A 19 -7.04 -3.43 1.21
CA VAL A 19 -7.60 -3.19 -0.13
C VAL A 19 -9.06 -3.67 -0.15
N ALA A 20 -9.34 -4.87 0.34
CA ALA A 20 -10.71 -5.40 0.43
C ALA A 20 -11.61 -4.51 1.32
N ALA A 21 -11.10 -4.01 2.45
CA ALA A 21 -11.83 -3.08 3.32
C ALA A 21 -12.12 -1.73 2.65
N THR A 22 -11.27 -1.30 1.71
CA THR A 22 -11.45 -0.07 0.91
C THR A 22 -12.41 -0.31 -0.27
N ASP A 23 -12.29 -1.47 -0.91
CA ASP A 23 -13.10 -1.96 -2.03
C ASP A 23 -14.50 -2.40 -1.60
N LEU A 24 -14.83 -2.45 -0.31
CA LEU A 24 -16.18 -2.72 0.18
C LEU A 24 -17.22 -1.69 -0.29
N SER A 25 -16.78 -0.59 -0.92
CA SER A 25 -17.63 0.37 -1.63
C SER A 25 -17.98 -0.06 -3.07
N ASP A 26 -17.28 -1.03 -3.64
CA ASP A 26 -17.51 -1.58 -4.98
C ASP A 26 -17.94 -3.06 -4.91
N PRO A 27 -19.26 -3.35 -5.01
CA PRO A 27 -19.79 -4.70 -4.89
C PRO A 27 -19.35 -5.65 -6.03
N SER A 28 -18.73 -5.15 -7.11
CA SER A 28 -18.16 -5.98 -8.18
C SER A 28 -16.94 -6.78 -7.71
N LEU A 29 -16.28 -6.36 -6.63
CA LEU A 29 -15.02 -6.92 -6.15
C LEU A 29 -15.22 -7.93 -5.00
N ALA A 30 -16.46 -8.11 -4.54
CA ALA A 30 -16.80 -9.01 -3.43
C ALA A 30 -16.83 -10.50 -3.80
N SER A 31 -16.65 -10.86 -5.08
CA SER A 31 -16.84 -12.24 -5.55
C SER A 31 -15.57 -13.11 -5.58
N ASP A 32 -14.37 -12.52 -5.57
CA ASP A 32 -13.14 -13.33 -5.47
C ASP A 32 -12.78 -13.61 -4.03
N SER A 33 -12.36 -14.85 -3.77
CA SER A 33 -11.77 -15.25 -2.49
C SER A 33 -10.57 -14.36 -2.17
N SER A 34 -10.44 -13.95 -0.90
CA SER A 34 -9.29 -13.15 -0.43
C SER A 34 -7.95 -13.80 -0.78
N ALA A 35 -7.88 -15.12 -0.88
CA ALA A 35 -6.67 -15.86 -1.28
C ALA A 35 -6.31 -15.67 -2.76
N ASP A 36 -7.29 -15.64 -3.66
CA ASP A 36 -7.06 -15.43 -5.09
C ASP A 36 -6.63 -13.99 -5.34
N ARG A 37 -7.25 -13.04 -4.64
CA ARG A 37 -6.90 -11.61 -4.67
C ARG A 37 -5.49 -11.35 -4.16
N ALA A 38 -5.09 -11.97 -3.04
CA ALA A 38 -3.72 -11.90 -2.53
C ALA A 38 -2.71 -12.45 -3.54
N ARG A 39 -3.06 -13.54 -4.24
CA ARG A 39 -2.22 -14.14 -5.26
C ARG A 39 -2.08 -13.26 -6.50
N GLU A 40 -3.15 -12.60 -6.92
CA GLU A 40 -3.15 -11.65 -8.03
C GLU A 40 -2.33 -10.40 -7.70
N LEU A 41 -2.52 -9.83 -6.51
CA LEU A 41 -1.70 -8.73 -5.99
C LEU A 41 -0.21 -9.09 -6.01
N ALA A 42 0.16 -10.24 -5.42
CA ALA A 42 1.54 -10.69 -5.33
C ALA A 42 2.23 -10.89 -6.68
N HIS A 43 1.50 -11.39 -7.69
CA HIS A 43 2.11 -11.78 -8.96
C HIS A 43 1.92 -10.77 -10.09
N ILE A 44 0.89 -9.91 -10.03
CA ILE A 44 0.55 -8.99 -11.11
C ILE A 44 0.78 -7.54 -10.69
N HIS A 45 0.21 -7.12 -9.55
CA HIS A 45 0.16 -5.71 -9.20
C HIS A 45 1.43 -5.23 -8.49
N LEU A 46 1.90 -5.97 -7.48
CA LEU A 46 3.09 -5.59 -6.70
C LEU A 46 4.36 -5.53 -7.55
N PRO A 47 4.64 -6.48 -8.46
CA PRO A 47 5.80 -6.38 -9.35
C PRO A 47 5.77 -5.13 -10.22
N LYS A 48 4.60 -4.76 -10.76
CA LYS A 48 4.46 -3.54 -11.58
C LYS A 48 4.70 -2.28 -10.76
N LEU A 49 4.17 -2.21 -9.54
CA LEU A 49 4.39 -1.07 -8.65
C LEU A 49 5.86 -0.94 -8.24
N ALA A 50 6.55 -2.07 -8.07
CA ALA A 50 8.00 -2.09 -7.83
C ALA A 50 8.80 -1.62 -9.05
N ASP A 51 8.39 -2.00 -10.27
CA ASP A 51 9.02 -1.50 -11.51
C ASP A 51 8.92 0.04 -11.63
N TYR A 52 7.83 0.63 -11.11
CA TYR A 52 7.64 2.08 -11.04
C TYR A 52 8.31 2.74 -9.83
N ASN A 53 9.06 2.00 -8.99
CA ASN A 53 9.69 2.48 -7.76
C ASN A 53 8.71 3.15 -6.77
N ILE A 54 7.44 2.70 -6.78
CA ILE A 54 6.42 3.19 -5.84
C ILE A 54 6.52 2.41 -4.52
N ILE A 55 6.92 1.13 -4.61
CA ILE A 55 7.13 0.24 -3.47
C ILE A 55 8.42 -0.56 -3.66
N GLU A 56 9.01 -0.98 -2.56
CA GLU A 56 9.95 -2.08 -2.52
C GLU A 56 9.17 -3.36 -2.16
N TYR A 57 9.35 -4.42 -2.95
CA TYR A 57 8.64 -5.68 -2.75
C TYR A 57 9.62 -6.86 -2.60
N ASP A 58 9.68 -7.44 -1.41
CA ASP A 58 10.44 -8.64 -1.13
C ASP A 58 9.57 -9.89 -1.36
N ARG A 59 9.87 -10.60 -2.45
CA ARG A 59 9.16 -11.84 -2.83
C ARG A 59 9.44 -13.01 -1.89
N SER A 60 10.57 -13.01 -1.19
CA SER A 60 10.97 -14.10 -0.30
C SER A 60 10.20 -14.07 1.01
N THR A 61 9.98 -12.86 1.54
CA THR A 61 9.24 -12.62 2.78
C THR A 61 7.78 -12.22 2.55
N LYS A 62 7.41 -11.90 1.30
CA LYS A 62 6.11 -11.33 0.90
C LYS A 62 5.80 -10.03 1.64
N THR A 63 6.81 -9.19 1.73
CA THR A 63 6.77 -7.92 2.46
C THR A 63 6.87 -6.75 1.48
N ILE A 64 6.13 -5.69 1.78
CA ILE A 64 5.98 -4.50 0.95
C ILE A 64 6.36 -3.30 1.80
N THR A 65 7.29 -2.49 1.30
CA THR A 65 7.70 -1.24 1.93
C THR A 65 7.39 -0.11 0.96
N PRO A 66 6.61 0.91 1.35
CA PRO A 66 6.39 2.05 0.48
C PRO A 66 7.71 2.79 0.24
N THR A 67 8.02 3.06 -1.02
CA THR A 67 9.19 3.86 -1.37
C THR A 67 8.76 5.32 -1.34
N ILE A 68 8.46 5.86 -0.16
CA ILE A 68 8.34 7.31 -0.04
C ILE A 68 9.76 7.84 -0.22
N PRO A 69 10.03 8.67 -1.24
CA PRO A 69 11.32 9.34 -1.28
C PRO A 69 11.43 10.12 0.02
N ALA A 70 12.49 9.93 0.81
CA ALA A 70 12.67 10.63 2.09
C ALA A 70 12.47 12.17 1.98
N GLN A 71 12.74 12.71 0.79
CA GLN A 71 12.48 14.11 0.42
C GLN A 71 10.99 14.47 0.39
N VAL A 72 10.13 13.58 -0.13
CA VAL A 72 8.66 13.74 -0.17
C VAL A 72 8.09 13.59 1.23
N GLU A 73 8.58 12.66 2.03
CA GLU A 73 8.15 12.52 3.43
C GLU A 73 8.46 13.79 4.24
N THR A 74 9.69 14.31 4.10
CA THR A 74 10.10 15.57 4.73
C THR A 74 9.22 16.74 4.28
N MET A 75 8.96 16.86 2.98
CA MET A 75 8.10 17.93 2.44
C MET A 75 6.64 17.80 2.89
N VAL A 76 6.11 16.58 2.97
CA VAL A 76 4.74 16.33 3.45
C VAL A 76 4.62 16.64 4.93
N GLN A 77 5.62 16.26 5.74
CA GLN A 77 5.64 16.56 7.17
C GLN A 77 5.72 18.07 7.41
N GLU A 78 6.59 18.80 6.69
CA GLU A 78 6.63 20.27 6.77
C GLU A 78 5.29 20.92 6.39
N MET A 79 4.59 20.35 5.41
CA MET A 79 3.28 20.88 4.98
C MET A 79 2.17 20.61 5.99
N ILE A 80 2.22 19.47 6.70
CA ILE A 80 1.29 19.12 7.78
C ILE A 80 1.56 20.00 9.00
N ASP A 81 2.82 20.12 9.40
CA ASP A 81 3.22 20.94 10.55
C ASP A 81 2.86 22.43 10.34
N LEU A 82 2.94 22.93 9.09
CA LEU A 82 2.51 24.28 8.73
C LEU A 82 0.99 24.44 8.69
N ALA A 83 0.24 23.36 8.47
CA ALA A 83 -1.23 23.38 8.42
C ALA A 83 -1.88 23.26 9.80
N ASP A 84 -1.19 22.68 10.79
CA ASP A 84 -1.64 22.60 12.19
C ASP A 84 -1.40 23.90 12.99
N ASP A 85 -0.67 24.89 12.43
CA ASP A 85 -0.42 26.21 13.06
C ASP A 85 -1.48 27.29 12.72
N PHE A 86 -2.52 26.96 11.94
CA PHE A 86 -3.59 27.90 11.51
C PHE A 86 -4.99 27.57 12.04
#